data_AF-A0A520FJL5-F1
#
_entry.id   AF-A0A520FJL5-F1
#
_cell.length_a   1.000
_cell.length_b   1.000
_cell.length_c   1.000
_cell.angle_alpha   90.00
_cell.angle_beta   90.00
_cell.angle_gamma   90.00
#
_symmetry.space_group_name_H-M   'P 1'
#
loop_
_entity.id
_entity.type
_entity.pdbx_description
1 polymer ?
#
loop_
_entity_poly.entity_id
_entity_poly.type
_entity_poly.pdbx_seq_one_letter_code
_entity_poly.pdbx_strand_id
1 'polypeptide(L)'
;MVYQHFTLAPGMTVAENLLLAGGKTPALIDWKAKRAELEAFLATTPFTLDLDVTPSSLAAGEKQKLELLKQLYLKPRLLILDEPTSVLTPQEADEVLGHVRAFAQSGLCTVLIITHKFREVMAYADSVTVLRRGKAVKHCNVAETSPAQLAASMMGEGDAPPPEAGLSAAPAALTGRALHGAAATSDDAQVLLKVEGLVAQGDRGTLAVHDLSLQVRAGEILGVAGVSGNGQRELVEALVGQRPRLAGKVSVRGQPYLARREDNHLLKVRSLPEEPLRNACVGDLSVAENMALRDFDQPPLASAGFGGLLRFPVWRSRAREWIAEYGVKTQGEG
;
A
#
# COMPACT_ATOMS: atom_id res chain seq x y z
N MET A 1 -13.82 7.83 -12.31
CA MET A 1 -13.68 7.26 -10.95
C MET A 1 -12.21 6.96 -10.73
N VAL A 2 -11.67 7.27 -9.56
CA VAL A 2 -10.35 6.80 -9.13
C VAL A 2 -10.56 5.53 -8.34
N TYR A 3 -9.90 4.45 -8.75
CA TYR A 3 -10.00 3.14 -8.13
C TYR A 3 -8.95 2.96 -7.04
N GLN A 4 -9.17 2.00 -6.13
CA GLN A 4 -8.20 1.61 -5.11
C GLN A 4 -6.88 1.09 -5.71
N HIS A 5 -6.95 0.48 -6.89
CA HIS A 5 -5.77 0.05 -7.66
C HIS A 5 -5.50 0.98 -8.85
N PHE A 6 -4.23 1.27 -9.09
CA PHE A 6 -3.81 2.11 -10.21
C PHE A 6 -4.19 1.49 -11.56
N THR A 7 -4.74 2.33 -12.44
CA THR A 7 -5.12 2.04 -13.84
C THR A 7 -4.16 2.75 -14.82
N LEU A 8 -2.92 2.98 -14.39
CA LEU A 8 -1.89 3.66 -15.16
C LEU A 8 -1.24 2.69 -16.13
N ALA A 9 -0.96 3.14 -17.35
CA ALA A 9 -0.13 2.41 -18.31
C ALA A 9 1.35 2.59 -17.91
N PRO A 10 2.02 1.55 -17.37
CA PRO A 10 3.29 1.73 -16.66
C PRO A 10 4.47 2.05 -17.57
N GLY A 11 4.40 1.65 -18.84
CA GLY A 11 5.43 1.91 -19.86
C GLY A 11 5.22 3.20 -20.66
N MET A 12 4.15 3.95 -20.37
CA MET A 12 3.83 5.20 -21.05
C MET A 12 4.12 6.37 -20.11
N THR A 13 4.52 7.50 -20.67
CA THR A 13 4.76 8.73 -19.92
C THR A 13 3.48 9.24 -19.23
N VAL A 14 3.65 10.15 -18.27
CA VAL A 14 2.54 10.89 -17.66
C VAL A 14 1.68 11.58 -18.72
N ALA A 15 2.30 12.25 -19.69
CA ALA A 15 1.58 12.93 -20.77
C ALA A 15 0.72 11.96 -21.60
N GLU A 16 1.25 10.79 -21.93
CA GLU A 16 0.52 9.74 -22.65
C GLU A 16 -0.64 9.19 -21.84
N ASN A 17 -0.46 8.96 -20.52
CA ASN A 17 -1.52 8.53 -19.64
C ASN A 17 -2.68 9.55 -19.57
N LEU A 18 -2.37 10.85 -19.55
CA LEU A 18 -3.38 11.93 -19.58
C LEU A 18 -4.08 12.01 -20.93
N LEU A 19 -3.34 11.88 -22.03
CA LEU A 19 -3.91 11.83 -23.38
C LEU A 19 -4.91 10.67 -23.52
N LEU A 20 -4.54 9.48 -23.05
CA LEU A 20 -5.37 8.28 -23.10
C LEU A 20 -6.65 8.42 -22.28
N ALA A 21 -6.61 9.15 -21.16
CA ALA A 21 -7.79 9.41 -20.36
C ALA A 21 -8.91 10.09 -21.16
N GLY A 22 -8.55 10.96 -22.11
CA GLY A 22 -9.49 11.65 -23.02
C GLY A 22 -10.29 10.73 -23.96
N GLY A 23 -9.92 9.46 -24.10
CA GLY A 23 -10.64 8.44 -24.87
C GLY A 23 -10.65 8.61 -26.39
N LYS A 24 -10.20 9.76 -26.91
CA LYS A 24 -10.04 10.04 -28.34
C LYS A 24 -8.59 10.36 -28.65
N THR A 25 -7.92 9.42 -29.31
CA THR A 25 -6.54 9.58 -29.79
C THR A 25 -6.54 9.72 -31.30
N PRO A 26 -6.03 10.83 -31.87
CA PRO A 26 -5.85 10.96 -33.31
C PRO A 26 -4.76 9.98 -33.79
N ALA A 27 -4.80 9.61 -35.08
CA ALA A 27 -3.80 8.72 -35.67
C ALA A 27 -2.38 9.33 -35.67
N LEU A 28 -2.29 10.65 -35.70
CA LEU A 28 -1.05 11.43 -35.54
C LEU A 28 -1.26 12.43 -34.41
N ILE A 29 -0.36 12.41 -33.42
CA ILE A 29 -0.43 13.29 -32.25
C ILE A 29 0.55 14.44 -32.47
N ASP A 30 0.05 15.68 -32.48
CA ASP A 30 0.90 16.85 -32.34
C ASP A 30 1.31 17.01 -30.87
N TRP A 31 2.46 16.44 -30.53
CA TRP A 31 3.00 16.46 -29.18
C TRP A 31 3.33 17.86 -28.67
N LYS A 32 3.67 18.81 -29.56
CA LYS A 32 3.99 20.18 -29.15
C LYS A 32 2.73 20.88 -28.68
N ALA A 33 1.66 20.81 -29.49
CA ALA A 33 0.36 21.36 -29.11
C ALA A 33 -0.22 20.66 -27.88
N LYS A 34 -0.10 19.32 -27.82
CA LYS A 34 -0.62 18.53 -26.70
C LYS A 34 0.10 18.83 -25.38
N ARG A 35 1.43 18.97 -25.40
CA ARG A 35 2.19 19.35 -24.20
C ARG A 35 1.78 20.72 -23.67
N ALA A 36 1.66 21.71 -24.55
CA ALA A 36 1.20 23.05 -24.14
C ALA A 36 -0.20 23.00 -23.49
N GLU A 37 -1.11 22.18 -24.02
CA GLU A 37 -2.43 21.95 -23.43
C GLU A 37 -2.34 21.29 -22.03
N LEU A 38 -1.52 20.25 -21.90
CA LEU A 38 -1.35 19.52 -20.63
C LEU A 38 -0.66 20.38 -19.57
N GLU A 39 0.35 21.17 -19.94
CA GLU A 39 1.01 22.14 -19.06
C GLU A 39 0.02 23.21 -18.59
N ALA A 40 -0.80 23.76 -19.50
CA ALA A 40 -1.85 24.70 -19.15
C ALA A 40 -2.88 24.07 -18.20
N PHE A 41 -3.27 22.82 -18.43
CA PHE A 41 -4.14 22.08 -17.52
C PHE A 41 -3.49 21.88 -16.15
N LEU A 42 -2.25 21.38 -16.08
CA LEU A 42 -1.54 21.19 -14.82
C LEU A 42 -1.47 22.49 -14.02
N ALA A 43 -1.24 23.64 -14.68
CA ALA A 43 -1.23 24.95 -14.04
C ALA A 43 -2.58 25.37 -13.42
N THR A 44 -3.70 24.80 -13.88
CA THR A 44 -5.03 25.00 -13.24
C THR A 44 -5.26 24.10 -12.04
N THR A 45 -4.43 23.07 -11.89
CA THR A 45 -4.51 22.14 -10.77
C THR A 45 -3.44 22.48 -9.75
N PRO A 46 -3.67 22.16 -8.48
CA PRO A 46 -2.65 22.35 -7.45
C PRO A 46 -1.62 21.20 -7.42
N PHE A 47 -1.62 20.30 -8.41
CA PHE A 47 -0.71 19.18 -8.50
C PHE A 47 0.46 19.48 -9.43
N THR A 48 1.66 19.04 -9.03
CA THR A 48 2.86 19.06 -9.87
C THR A 48 3.25 17.64 -10.20
N LEU A 49 3.52 17.38 -11.48
CA LEU A 49 3.96 16.10 -11.98
C LEU A 49 4.76 16.30 -13.27
N ASP A 50 5.91 15.64 -13.38
CA ASP A 50 6.69 15.65 -14.62
C ASP A 50 5.94 14.89 -15.71
N LEU A 51 5.78 15.50 -16.89
CA LEU A 51 5.06 14.92 -18.01
C LEU A 51 5.83 13.79 -18.72
N ASP A 52 7.15 13.72 -18.53
CA ASP A 52 8.06 12.87 -19.30
C ASP A 52 8.50 11.59 -18.56
N VAL A 53 8.17 11.48 -17.27
CA VAL A 53 8.44 10.28 -16.49
C VAL A 53 7.36 9.22 -16.72
N THR A 54 7.70 7.96 -16.48
CA THR A 54 6.75 6.85 -16.55
C THR A 54 6.20 6.52 -15.16
N PRO A 55 4.95 6.05 -15.03
CA PRO A 55 4.38 5.62 -13.76
C PRO A 55 5.21 4.55 -13.04
N SER A 56 6.00 3.76 -13.76
CA SER A 56 6.93 2.79 -13.17
C SER A 56 8.00 3.44 -12.27
N SER A 57 8.41 4.68 -12.56
CA SER A 57 9.38 5.45 -11.77
C SER A 57 8.75 6.39 -10.73
N LEU A 58 7.43 6.54 -10.77
CA LEU A 58 6.69 7.40 -9.85
C LEU A 58 6.53 6.73 -8.47
N ALA A 59 6.64 7.53 -7.42
CA ALA A 59 6.27 7.08 -6.08
C ALA A 59 4.75 6.90 -5.97
N ALA A 60 4.28 6.20 -4.93
CA ALA A 60 2.85 5.92 -4.75
C ALA A 60 1.99 7.20 -4.71
N GLY A 61 2.48 8.27 -4.06
CA GLY A 61 1.81 9.56 -4.03
C GLY A 61 1.72 10.24 -5.39
N GLU A 62 2.77 10.18 -6.20
CA GLU A 62 2.78 10.73 -7.55
C GLU A 62 1.84 9.94 -8.48
N LYS A 63 1.80 8.60 -8.36
CA LYS A 63 0.84 7.75 -9.07
C LYS A 63 -0.61 8.13 -8.71
N GLN A 64 -0.88 8.42 -7.45
CA GLN A 64 -2.21 8.84 -7.00
C GLN A 64 -2.59 10.24 -7.54
N LYS A 65 -1.64 11.18 -7.55
CA LYS A 65 -1.83 12.49 -8.18
C LYS A 65 -2.12 12.32 -9.67
N LEU A 66 -1.42 11.43 -10.38
CA LEU A 66 -1.69 11.13 -11.79
C LEU A 66 -3.10 10.55 -12.01
N GLU A 67 -3.56 9.63 -11.17
CA GLU A 67 -4.92 9.09 -11.29
C GLU A 67 -5.98 10.18 -11.10
N LEU A 68 -5.80 11.07 -10.13
CA LEU A 68 -6.67 12.23 -9.95
C LEU A 68 -6.64 13.15 -11.16
N LEU A 69 -5.45 13.49 -11.66
CA LEU A 69 -5.27 14.35 -12.84
C LEU A 69 -5.95 13.77 -14.08
N LYS A 70 -5.85 12.46 -14.33
CA LYS A 70 -6.59 11.78 -15.42
C LYS A 70 -8.09 12.05 -15.34
N GLN A 71 -8.66 11.98 -14.14
CA GLN A 71 -10.09 12.23 -13.96
C GLN A 71 -10.43 13.71 -14.07
N LEU A 72 -9.64 14.60 -13.47
CA LEU A 72 -9.88 16.05 -13.53
C LEU A 72 -9.74 16.62 -14.94
N TYR A 73 -8.84 16.05 -15.74
CA TYR A 73 -8.65 16.40 -17.13
C TYR A 73 -9.93 16.21 -17.96
N LEU A 74 -10.79 15.25 -17.58
CA LEU A 74 -12.09 15.01 -18.20
C LEU A 74 -13.19 16.02 -17.80
N LYS A 75 -12.89 16.96 -16.90
CA LYS A 75 -13.83 17.97 -16.37
C LYS A 75 -15.13 17.33 -15.87
N PRO A 76 -15.06 16.38 -14.93
CA PRO A 76 -16.23 15.66 -14.45
C PRO A 76 -17.13 16.56 -13.61
N ARG A 77 -18.44 16.29 -13.63
CA ARG A 77 -19.40 16.88 -12.69
C ARG A 77 -19.52 16.09 -11.39
N LEU A 78 -19.15 14.81 -11.42
CA LEU A 78 -19.11 13.90 -10.27
C LEU A 78 -17.79 13.13 -10.31
N LEU A 79 -17.00 13.25 -9.25
CA LEU A 79 -15.75 12.53 -9.04
C LEU A 79 -15.93 11.54 -7.90
N ILE A 80 -15.76 10.25 -8.17
CA ILE A 80 -15.79 9.19 -7.16
C ILE A 80 -14.34 8.76 -6.90
N LEU A 81 -13.94 8.77 -5.62
CA LEU A 81 -12.61 8.40 -5.15
C LEU A 81 -12.73 7.19 -4.21
N ASP A 82 -12.15 6.07 -4.59
CA ASP A 82 -12.19 4.82 -3.81
C ASP A 82 -10.89 4.60 -3.03
N GLU A 83 -10.93 4.77 -1.71
CA GLU A 83 -9.77 4.76 -0.79
C GLU A 83 -8.52 5.48 -1.32
N PRO A 84 -8.64 6.77 -1.70
CA PRO A 84 -7.62 7.47 -2.49
C PRO A 84 -6.32 7.76 -1.74
N THR A 85 -6.22 7.42 -0.46
CA THR A 85 -5.07 7.74 0.41
C THR A 85 -4.40 6.51 1.00
N SER A 86 -4.83 5.30 0.63
CA SER A 86 -4.37 4.04 1.23
C SER A 86 -2.85 3.86 1.15
N VAL A 87 -2.24 4.38 0.09
CA VAL A 87 -0.79 4.30 -0.20
C VAL A 87 -0.04 5.62 0.07
N LEU A 88 -0.70 6.59 0.72
CA LEU A 88 -0.13 7.92 0.98
C LEU A 88 0.30 8.08 2.44
N THR A 89 1.35 8.88 2.64
CA THR A 89 1.64 9.41 3.98
C THR A 89 0.53 10.36 4.44
N PRO A 90 0.36 10.59 5.76
CA PRO A 90 -0.67 11.51 6.26
C PRO A 90 -0.57 12.93 5.67
N GLN A 91 0.65 13.44 5.45
CA GLN A 91 0.89 14.76 4.87
C GLN A 91 0.47 14.80 3.39
N GLU A 92 0.81 13.77 2.62
CA GLU A 92 0.40 13.65 1.20
C GLU A 92 -1.11 13.49 1.06
N ALA A 93 -1.73 12.72 1.96
CA ALA A 93 -3.17 12.60 2.04
C ALA A 93 -3.84 13.95 2.31
N ASP A 94 -3.31 14.74 3.25
CA ASP A 94 -3.81 16.08 3.55
C ASP A 94 -3.68 17.03 2.35
N GLU A 95 -2.53 17.01 1.66
CA GLU A 95 -2.31 17.80 0.44
C GLU A 95 -3.34 17.44 -0.63
N VAL A 96 -3.45 16.14 -0.95
CA VAL A 96 -4.36 15.64 -2.00
C VAL A 96 -5.82 15.93 -1.67
N LEU A 97 -6.26 15.62 -0.44
CA LEU A 97 -7.65 15.82 -0.03
C LEU A 97 -7.99 17.30 0.14
N GLY A 98 -7.04 18.14 0.56
CA GLY A 98 -7.20 19.59 0.60
C GLY A 98 -7.48 20.17 -0.79
N HIS A 99 -6.73 19.71 -1.80
CA HIS A 99 -6.94 20.10 -3.19
C HIS A 99 -8.29 19.63 -3.75
N VAL A 100 -8.67 18.37 -3.47
CA VAL A 100 -9.97 17.82 -3.86
C VAL A 100 -11.12 18.60 -3.22
N ARG A 101 -10.99 18.97 -1.94
CA ARG A 101 -11.99 19.79 -1.23
C ARG A 101 -12.13 21.18 -1.85
N ALA A 102 -11.02 21.86 -2.13
CA ALA A 102 -11.06 23.17 -2.78
C ALA A 102 -11.74 23.10 -4.17
N PHE A 103 -11.47 22.04 -4.92
CA PHE A 103 -12.13 21.80 -6.20
C PHE A 103 -13.64 21.56 -6.04
N ALA A 104 -14.06 20.78 -5.04
CA ALA A 104 -15.48 20.60 -4.73
C ALA A 104 -16.17 21.93 -4.34
N GLN A 105 -15.50 22.76 -3.52
CA GLN A 105 -16.00 24.05 -3.08
C GLN A 105 -16.15 25.09 -4.20
N SER A 106 -15.43 24.92 -5.32
CA SER A 106 -15.62 25.77 -6.51
C SER A 106 -16.99 25.60 -7.18
N GLY A 107 -17.75 24.55 -6.83
CA GLY A 107 -19.06 24.23 -7.40
C GLY A 107 -18.99 23.56 -8.78
N LEU A 108 -17.79 23.34 -9.32
CA LEU A 108 -17.60 22.71 -10.63
C LEU A 108 -17.81 21.19 -10.61
N CYS A 109 -17.59 20.54 -9.47
CA CYS A 109 -17.65 19.09 -9.33
C CYS A 109 -18.15 18.68 -7.95
N THR A 110 -19.07 17.72 -7.89
CA THR A 110 -19.39 17.00 -6.65
C THR A 110 -18.37 15.88 -6.45
N VAL A 111 -17.90 15.66 -5.23
CA VAL A 111 -16.94 14.60 -4.92
C VAL A 111 -17.56 13.61 -3.94
N LEU A 112 -17.46 12.32 -4.25
CA LEU A 112 -17.80 11.21 -3.36
C LEU A 112 -16.50 10.48 -2.99
N ILE A 113 -16.18 10.42 -1.71
CA ILE A 113 -15.01 9.71 -1.19
C ILE A 113 -15.48 8.47 -0.45
N ILE A 114 -14.93 7.32 -0.81
CA ILE A 114 -15.07 6.05 -0.08
C ILE A 114 -13.80 5.90 0.75
N THR A 115 -13.93 5.86 2.07
CA THR A 115 -12.80 5.70 2.98
C THR A 115 -13.27 5.06 4.28
N HIS A 116 -12.36 4.33 4.92
CA HIS A 116 -12.51 3.84 6.28
C HIS A 116 -11.72 4.67 7.30
N LYS A 117 -11.03 5.73 6.87
CA LYS A 117 -10.19 6.59 7.72
C LYS A 117 -11.00 7.77 8.26
N PHE A 118 -11.35 7.72 9.54
CA PHE A 118 -12.18 8.76 10.17
C PHE A 118 -11.58 10.17 10.07
N ARG A 119 -10.26 10.33 10.18
CA ARG A 119 -9.59 11.63 10.05
C ARG A 119 -9.95 12.32 8.74
N GLU A 120 -10.02 11.58 7.64
CA GLU A 120 -10.30 12.13 6.31
C GLU A 120 -11.75 12.60 6.22
N VAL A 121 -12.68 11.78 6.73
CA VAL A 121 -14.11 12.14 6.82
C VAL A 121 -14.27 13.44 7.61
N MET A 122 -13.68 13.50 8.81
CA MET A 122 -13.84 14.64 9.71
C MET A 122 -13.22 15.92 9.14
N ALA A 123 -12.14 15.81 8.37
CA ALA A 123 -11.39 16.96 7.87
C ALA A 123 -11.88 17.47 6.50
N TYR A 124 -12.36 16.59 5.61
CA TYR A 124 -12.54 16.93 4.19
C TYR A 124 -13.94 16.69 3.63
N ALA A 125 -14.85 16.07 4.37
CA ALA A 125 -16.22 15.82 3.90
C ALA A 125 -17.25 16.75 4.56
N ASP A 126 -18.30 17.09 3.82
CA ASP A 126 -19.44 17.86 4.33
C ASP A 126 -20.49 16.95 5.01
N SER A 127 -20.72 15.76 4.42
CA SER A 127 -21.65 14.74 4.91
C SER A 127 -21.05 13.34 4.80
N VAL A 128 -21.58 12.40 5.58
CA VAL A 128 -21.10 11.02 5.61
C VAL A 128 -22.27 10.04 5.64
N THR A 129 -22.12 8.96 4.88
CA THR A 129 -23.03 7.81 4.90
C THR A 129 -22.26 6.57 5.33
N VAL A 130 -22.77 5.87 6.35
CA VAL A 130 -22.19 4.60 6.81
C VAL A 130 -22.94 3.44 6.16
N LEU A 131 -22.20 2.59 5.45
CA LEU A 131 -22.72 1.34 4.90
C LEU A 131 -22.32 0.17 5.81
N ARG A 132 -23.28 -0.70 6.14
CA ARG A 132 -23.05 -1.95 6.89
C ARG A 132 -23.85 -3.08 6.26
N ARG A 133 -23.19 -4.19 5.92
CA ARG A 133 -23.80 -5.36 5.26
C ARG A 133 -24.67 -4.98 4.05
N GLY A 134 -24.15 -4.07 3.21
CA GLY A 134 -24.83 -3.61 1.99
C GLY A 134 -26.01 -2.66 2.22
N LYS A 135 -26.23 -2.15 3.44
CA LYS A 135 -27.30 -1.20 3.76
C LYS A 135 -26.74 0.11 4.30
N ALA A 136 -27.35 1.24 3.92
CA ALA A 136 -27.07 2.53 4.53
C ALA A 136 -27.70 2.57 5.94
N VAL A 137 -26.86 2.55 6.96
CA VAL A 137 -27.30 2.49 8.38
C VAL A 137 -27.27 3.85 9.07
N LYS A 138 -26.54 4.82 8.51
CA LYS A 138 -26.49 6.20 9.01
C LYS A 138 -26.19 7.17 7.87
N HIS A 139 -26.80 8.34 7.91
CA HIS A 139 -26.47 9.49 7.07
C HIS A 139 -26.56 10.75 7.93
N CYS A 140 -25.52 11.57 7.96
CA CYS A 140 -25.51 12.82 8.73
C CYS A 140 -24.48 13.80 8.18
N ASN A 141 -24.59 15.07 8.57
CA ASN A 141 -23.52 16.04 8.36
C ASN A 141 -22.32 15.66 9.22
N VAL A 142 -21.10 15.91 8.72
CA VAL A 142 -19.87 15.60 9.47
C VAL A 142 -19.79 16.41 10.76
N ALA A 143 -20.31 17.64 10.75
CA ALA A 143 -20.39 18.52 11.93
C ALA A 143 -21.28 17.96 13.06
N GLU A 144 -22.17 17.01 12.77
CA GLU A 144 -23.11 16.42 13.72
C GLU A 144 -22.64 15.06 14.25
N THR A 145 -21.42 14.64 13.90
CA THR A 145 -20.90 13.34 14.32
C THR A 145 -19.47 13.37 14.83
N SER A 146 -18.96 12.21 15.23
CA SER A 146 -17.62 12.02 15.74
C SER A 146 -17.08 10.66 15.30
N PRO A 147 -15.74 10.47 15.29
CA PRO A 147 -15.13 9.17 14.99
C PRO A 147 -15.72 8.02 15.82
N ALA A 148 -15.98 8.23 17.11
CA ALA A 148 -16.57 7.23 17.99
C ALA A 148 -17.99 6.81 17.55
N GLN A 149 -18.83 7.77 17.17
CA GLN A 149 -20.19 7.48 16.70
C GLN A 149 -20.20 6.81 15.31
N LEU A 150 -19.26 7.19 14.44
CA LEU A 150 -19.09 6.53 13.14
C LEU A 150 -18.63 5.08 13.33
N ALA A 151 -17.65 4.83 14.20
CA ALA A 151 -17.18 3.50 14.55
C ALA A 151 -18.32 2.62 15.11
N ALA A 152 -19.10 3.15 16.05
CA ALA A 152 -20.28 2.44 16.58
C ALA A 152 -21.31 2.11 15.49
N SER A 153 -21.51 2.99 14.51
CA SER A 153 -22.42 2.74 13.39
C SER A 153 -21.89 1.64 12.46
N MET A 154 -20.58 1.62 12.20
CA MET A 154 -19.89 0.65 11.33
C MET A 154 -19.87 -0.75 11.95
N MET A 155 -19.50 -0.85 13.23
CA MET A 155 -19.38 -2.13 13.95
C MET A 155 -20.73 -2.67 14.45
N GLY A 156 -21.68 -1.77 14.75
CA GLY A 156 -22.93 -2.10 15.44
C GLY A 156 -22.84 -1.80 16.93
N GLU A 157 -24.01 -1.65 17.58
CA GLU A 157 -24.06 -1.46 19.04
C GLU A 157 -23.45 -2.68 19.75
N GLY A 158 -22.36 -2.46 20.49
CA GLY A 158 -21.68 -3.48 21.31
C GLY A 158 -20.24 -3.84 20.92
N ASP A 159 -19.71 -3.35 19.80
CA ASP A 159 -18.43 -3.83 19.23
C ASP A 159 -17.49 -2.69 18.76
N ALA A 160 -17.70 -1.46 19.25
CA ALA A 160 -16.86 -0.32 18.89
C ALA A 160 -15.53 -0.36 19.66
N PRO A 161 -14.36 -0.52 19.01
CA PRO A 161 -13.09 -0.29 19.67
C PRO A 161 -12.95 1.21 20.02
N PRO A 162 -12.23 1.57 21.08
CA PRO A 162 -12.03 2.97 21.44
C PRO A 162 -11.32 3.72 20.29
N PRO A 163 -11.68 4.98 20.02
CA PRO A 163 -11.04 5.77 18.96
C PRO A 163 -9.56 5.96 19.26
N GLU A 164 -8.72 5.93 18.22
CA GLU A 164 -7.29 6.25 18.29
C GLU A 164 -7.09 7.70 18.77
N ALA A 165 -7.05 7.86 20.10
CA ALA A 165 -6.49 9.03 20.75
C ALA A 165 -4.97 8.95 20.63
N GLY A 166 -4.35 10.04 20.18
CA GLY A 166 -2.92 10.10 19.90
C GLY A 166 -2.08 9.56 21.06
N LEU A 167 -1.09 8.74 20.71
CA LEU A 167 0.14 8.43 21.45
C LEU A 167 0.09 8.74 22.97
N SER A 168 -0.78 8.07 23.71
CA SER A 168 -0.64 7.86 25.14
C SER A 168 -1.69 6.87 25.65
N ALA A 169 -1.20 5.82 26.31
CA ALA A 169 -1.90 4.82 27.11
C ALA A 169 -2.50 3.58 26.39
N ALA A 170 -1.79 2.47 26.62
CA ALA A 170 -2.20 1.05 26.73
C ALA A 170 -3.30 0.46 25.82
N PRO A 171 -3.04 -0.67 25.13
CA PRO A 171 -4.01 -1.27 24.23
C PRO A 171 -5.15 -1.96 25.01
N ALA A 172 -6.37 -1.46 24.81
CA ALA A 172 -7.59 -2.16 25.14
C ALA A 172 -7.83 -3.33 24.16
N ALA A 173 -8.28 -4.45 24.72
CA ALA A 173 -8.34 -5.76 24.10
C ALA A 173 -9.20 -5.81 22.82
N LEU A 174 -8.56 -6.18 21.71
CA LEU A 174 -9.22 -6.84 20.59
C LEU A 174 -9.35 -8.33 20.93
N THR A 175 -10.58 -8.83 20.90
CA THR A 175 -10.94 -10.24 21.15
C THR A 175 -10.49 -11.12 19.99
N GLY A 176 -9.22 -11.53 20.02
CA GLY A 176 -8.66 -12.52 19.11
C GLY A 176 -7.16 -12.70 19.38
N ARG A 177 -6.81 -13.76 20.14
CA ARG A 177 -5.46 -14.05 20.72
C ARG A 177 -4.88 -12.85 21.49
N ALA A 178 -4.78 -12.99 22.80
CA ALA A 178 -4.11 -12.01 23.66
C ALA A 178 -2.80 -11.53 23.00
N LEU A 179 -2.79 -10.28 22.53
CA LEU A 179 -1.57 -9.55 22.23
C LEU A 179 -0.76 -9.67 23.52
N HIS A 180 0.31 -10.47 23.48
CA HIS A 180 1.29 -10.44 24.55
C HIS A 180 1.67 -8.97 24.67
N GLY A 181 1.31 -8.33 25.79
CA GLY A 181 1.55 -6.91 25.99
C GLY A 181 2.98 -6.62 25.59
N ALA A 182 3.16 -5.71 24.64
CA ALA A 182 4.46 -5.36 24.11
C ALA A 182 5.30 -4.80 25.27
N ALA A 183 6.02 -5.67 25.95
CA ALA A 183 6.98 -5.29 26.97
C ALA A 183 8.02 -4.40 26.27
N ALA A 184 8.36 -3.27 26.88
CA ALA A 184 9.43 -2.41 26.38
C ALA A 184 10.68 -3.28 26.17
N THR A 185 11.25 -3.22 24.97
CA THR A 185 12.42 -4.02 24.63
C THR A 185 13.59 -3.58 25.52
N SER A 186 14.28 -4.55 26.14
CA SER A 186 15.48 -4.25 26.93
C SER A 186 16.59 -3.74 26.01
N ASP A 187 17.37 -2.74 26.47
CA ASP A 187 18.56 -2.27 25.75
C ASP A 187 19.61 -3.37 25.55
N ASP A 188 19.63 -4.35 26.47
CA ASP A 188 20.49 -5.54 26.44
C ASP A 188 19.93 -6.67 25.55
N ALA A 189 18.77 -6.49 24.92
CA ALA A 189 18.20 -7.50 24.05
C ALA A 189 19.13 -7.77 22.85
N GLN A 190 19.25 -9.05 22.49
CA GLN A 190 20.08 -9.48 21.38
C GLN A 190 19.69 -8.77 20.08
N VAL A 191 20.68 -8.20 19.37
CA VAL A 191 20.48 -7.65 18.02
C VAL A 191 20.17 -8.80 17.05
N LEU A 192 18.96 -8.82 16.50
CA LEU A 192 18.51 -9.86 15.57
C LEU A 192 18.67 -9.45 14.11
N LEU A 193 18.62 -8.16 13.78
CA LEU A 193 18.93 -7.64 12.46
C LEU A 193 19.99 -6.56 12.60
N LYS A 194 21.09 -6.69 11.86
CA LYS A 194 22.13 -5.66 11.78
C LYS A 194 22.41 -5.36 10.32
N VAL A 195 22.29 -4.10 9.96
CA VAL A 195 22.57 -3.54 8.63
C VAL A 195 23.73 -2.57 8.78
N GLU A 196 24.75 -2.70 7.95
CA GLU A 196 25.96 -1.88 7.99
C GLU A 196 26.26 -1.35 6.60
N GLY A 197 26.22 -0.03 6.45
CA GLY A 197 26.59 0.70 5.24
C GLY A 197 25.82 0.28 3.98
N LEU A 198 24.52 0.04 4.10
CA LEU A 198 23.69 -0.38 2.98
C LEU A 198 23.60 0.73 1.93
N VAL A 199 23.91 0.38 0.69
CA VAL A 199 23.76 1.27 -0.47
C VAL A 199 22.90 0.58 -1.51
N ALA A 200 21.90 1.29 -2.04
CA ALA A 200 21.01 0.79 -3.08
C ALA A 200 20.66 1.90 -4.09
N GLN A 201 20.58 1.53 -5.37
CA GLN A 201 20.15 2.44 -6.43
C GLN A 201 18.63 2.61 -6.41
N GLY A 202 18.13 3.80 -6.71
CA GLY A 202 16.72 4.09 -6.96
C GLY A 202 16.33 3.89 -8.43
N ASP A 203 15.02 3.97 -8.69
CA ASP A 203 14.46 3.76 -10.04
C ASP A 203 14.84 4.90 -11.02
N ARG A 204 15.25 6.06 -10.50
CA ARG A 204 15.69 7.24 -11.28
C ARG A 204 17.19 7.23 -11.61
N GLY A 205 17.89 6.12 -11.38
CA GLY A 205 19.32 5.98 -11.65
C GLY A 205 20.26 6.62 -10.62
N THR A 206 19.74 7.41 -9.68
CA THR A 206 20.46 7.93 -8.52
C THR A 206 20.45 6.93 -7.36
N LEU A 207 21.27 7.14 -6.34
CA LEU A 207 21.17 6.36 -5.10
C LEU A 207 19.86 6.69 -4.36
N ALA A 208 19.19 5.67 -3.83
CA ALA A 208 18.01 5.81 -2.98
C ALA A 208 18.33 5.53 -1.50
N VAL A 209 19.31 4.67 -1.23
CA VAL A 209 19.81 4.39 0.12
C VAL A 209 21.30 4.73 0.14
N HIS A 210 21.71 5.57 1.08
CA HIS A 210 23.06 6.11 1.22
C HIS A 210 23.68 5.64 2.54
N ASP A 211 24.59 4.66 2.47
CA ASP A 211 25.41 4.19 3.60
C ASP A 211 24.62 3.93 4.89
N LEU A 212 23.42 3.34 4.75
CA LEU A 212 22.49 3.19 5.87
C LEU A 212 22.97 2.09 6.82
N SER A 213 23.08 2.43 8.10
CA SER A 213 23.36 1.47 9.17
C SER A 213 22.25 1.50 10.21
N LEU A 214 21.69 0.33 10.56
CA LEU A 214 20.66 0.19 11.57
C LEU A 214 20.74 -1.17 12.28
N GLN A 215 20.15 -1.24 13.47
CA GLN A 215 20.06 -2.45 14.27
C GLN A 215 18.63 -2.60 14.79
N VAL A 216 18.12 -3.84 14.82
CA VAL A 216 16.83 -4.18 15.42
C VAL A 216 17.05 -5.31 16.41
N ARG A 217 16.63 -5.09 17.66
CA ARG A 217 16.75 -6.04 18.77
C ARG A 217 15.58 -7.01 18.83
N ALA A 218 15.77 -8.10 19.57
CA ALA A 218 14.73 -9.08 19.83
C ALA A 218 13.53 -8.43 20.54
N GLY A 219 12.36 -8.48 19.90
CA GLY A 219 11.13 -7.88 20.41
C GLY A 219 10.95 -6.39 20.08
N GLU A 220 11.92 -5.77 19.40
CA GLU A 220 11.81 -4.39 18.94
C GLU A 220 10.97 -4.29 17.66
N ILE A 221 10.10 -3.28 17.59
CA ILE A 221 9.41 -2.89 16.36
C ILE A 221 10.03 -1.56 15.91
N LEU A 222 10.85 -1.61 14.86
CA LEU A 222 11.43 -0.42 14.25
C LEU A 222 10.50 0.12 13.15
N GLY A 223 9.98 1.32 13.36
CA GLY A 223 9.28 2.08 12.33
C GLY A 223 10.23 2.99 11.56
N VAL A 224 10.28 2.85 10.23
CA VAL A 224 10.99 3.79 9.35
C VAL A 224 9.97 4.72 8.72
N ALA A 225 10.03 6.00 9.06
CA ALA A 225 9.12 7.02 8.55
C ALA A 225 9.87 8.02 7.66
N GLY A 226 9.21 8.49 6.61
CA GLY A 226 9.70 9.50 5.69
C GLY A 226 8.61 9.91 4.70
N VAL A 227 8.81 11.00 3.96
CA VAL A 227 7.94 11.37 2.84
C VAL A 227 8.12 10.41 1.66
N SER A 228 7.15 10.32 0.75
CA SER A 228 7.26 9.41 -0.39
C SER A 228 8.45 9.77 -1.28
N GLY A 229 9.12 8.74 -1.81
CA GLY A 229 10.33 8.91 -2.64
C GLY A 229 11.64 9.01 -1.86
N ASN A 230 11.64 8.90 -0.52
CA ASN A 230 12.85 8.91 0.31
C ASN A 230 13.52 7.53 0.46
N GLY A 231 13.25 6.59 -0.45
CA GLY A 231 13.95 5.31 -0.47
C GLY A 231 13.42 4.24 0.48
N GLN A 232 12.24 4.41 1.12
CA GLN A 232 11.71 3.37 2.03
C GLN A 232 11.42 2.07 1.30
N ARG A 233 10.85 2.16 0.09
CA ARG A 233 10.57 1.01 -0.76
C ARG A 233 11.87 0.32 -1.17
N GLU A 234 12.84 1.08 -1.66
CA GLU A 234 14.15 0.59 -2.08
C GLU A 234 14.93 -0.05 -0.93
N LEU A 235 14.83 0.51 0.28
CA LEU A 235 15.37 -0.09 1.49
C LEU A 235 14.77 -1.47 1.75
N VAL A 236 13.44 -1.58 1.75
CA VAL A 236 12.76 -2.86 1.98
C VAL A 236 13.11 -3.86 0.87
N GLU A 237 13.03 -3.45 -0.39
CA GLU A 237 13.38 -4.29 -1.55
C GLU A 237 14.84 -4.79 -1.46
N ALA A 238 15.78 -3.94 -1.06
CA ALA A 238 17.18 -4.30 -0.88
C ALA A 238 17.39 -5.26 0.30
N LEU A 239 16.65 -5.07 1.39
CA LEU A 239 16.70 -5.98 2.54
C LEU A 239 16.14 -7.35 2.16
N VAL A 240 15.03 -7.44 1.44
CA VAL A 240 14.35 -8.72 1.13
C VAL A 240 14.83 -9.39 -0.15
N GLY A 241 15.83 -8.81 -0.83
CA GLY A 241 16.49 -9.40 -2.01
C GLY A 241 15.76 -9.17 -3.33
N GLN A 242 14.79 -8.25 -3.38
CA GLN A 242 14.12 -7.82 -4.61
C GLN A 242 14.92 -6.76 -5.37
N ARG A 243 15.84 -6.07 -4.68
CA ARG A 243 16.77 -5.09 -5.27
C ARG A 243 18.21 -5.43 -4.93
N PRO A 244 19.16 -5.32 -5.88
CA PRO A 244 20.58 -5.51 -5.59
C PRO A 244 21.09 -4.50 -4.57
N ARG A 245 21.94 -4.97 -3.66
CA ARG A 245 22.72 -4.11 -2.75
C ARG A 245 24.01 -3.74 -3.46
N LEU A 246 24.26 -2.45 -3.66
CA LEU A 246 25.51 -1.96 -4.26
C LEU A 246 26.68 -2.07 -3.27
N ALA A 247 26.39 -1.87 -1.99
CA ALA A 247 27.35 -2.05 -0.90
C ALA A 247 26.61 -2.38 0.41
N GLY A 248 27.40 -2.64 1.45
CA GLY A 248 26.92 -2.91 2.80
C GLY A 248 26.77 -4.39 3.11
N LYS A 249 26.61 -4.68 4.40
CA LYS A 249 26.44 -6.03 4.95
C LYS A 249 25.17 -6.08 5.77
N VAL A 250 24.45 -7.19 5.63
CA VAL A 250 23.28 -7.48 6.47
C VAL A 250 23.53 -8.81 7.16
N SER A 251 23.24 -8.86 8.44
CA SER A 251 23.24 -10.09 9.22
C SER A 251 21.94 -10.23 10.00
N VAL A 252 21.46 -11.48 10.09
CA VAL A 252 20.28 -11.84 10.87
C VAL A 252 20.70 -12.90 11.87
N ARG A 253 20.42 -12.68 13.16
CA ARG A 253 20.84 -13.55 14.28
C ARG A 253 22.36 -13.81 14.28
N GLY A 254 23.13 -12.79 13.92
CA GLY A 254 24.59 -12.86 13.80
C GLY A 254 25.12 -13.63 12.58
N GLN A 255 24.25 -14.19 11.73
CA GLN A 255 24.64 -14.89 10.51
C GLN A 255 24.56 -13.96 9.29
N PRO A 256 25.48 -14.07 8.30
CA PRO A 256 25.38 -13.33 7.06
C PRO A 256 24.04 -13.58 6.35
N TYR A 257 23.40 -12.51 5.88
CA TYR A 257 22.10 -12.58 5.22
C TYR A 257 22.19 -11.93 3.84
N LEU A 258 22.15 -12.76 2.78
CA LEU A 258 22.23 -12.33 1.38
C LEU A 258 20.85 -12.17 0.73
N ALA A 259 19.78 -12.32 1.52
CA ALA A 259 18.40 -12.28 1.09
C ALA A 259 18.03 -13.30 0.02
N ARG A 260 18.67 -14.47 0.08
CA ARG A 260 18.27 -15.64 -0.73
C ARG A 260 17.07 -16.33 -0.10
N ARG A 261 16.36 -17.14 -0.90
CA ARG A 261 15.25 -17.95 -0.41
C ARG A 261 15.65 -18.87 0.75
N GLU A 262 16.81 -19.49 0.66
CA GLU A 262 17.39 -20.35 1.70
C GLU A 262 17.61 -19.56 3.00
N ASP A 263 18.23 -18.37 2.90
CA ASP A 263 18.44 -17.48 4.04
C ASP A 263 17.10 -17.11 4.69
N ASN A 264 16.09 -16.74 3.88
CA ASN A 264 14.75 -16.39 4.37
C ASN A 264 14.12 -17.56 5.15
N HIS A 265 14.28 -18.78 4.67
CA HIS A 265 13.75 -19.97 5.33
C HIS A 265 14.49 -20.24 6.65
N LEU A 266 15.82 -20.37 6.59
CA LEU A 266 16.68 -20.73 7.72
C LEU A 266 16.64 -19.69 8.84
N LEU A 267 16.72 -18.41 8.48
CA LEU A 267 16.77 -17.29 9.43
C LEU A 267 15.38 -16.76 9.78
N LYS A 268 14.32 -17.40 9.24
CA LYS A 268 12.91 -17.07 9.46
C LYS A 268 12.54 -15.62 9.13
N VAL A 269 13.19 -15.04 8.10
CA VAL A 269 12.86 -13.70 7.60
C VAL A 269 11.59 -13.80 6.75
N ARG A 270 10.61 -12.95 7.03
CA ARG A 270 9.34 -12.87 6.30
C ARG A 270 9.09 -11.41 5.95
N SER A 271 8.63 -11.18 4.73
CA SER A 271 8.27 -9.85 4.25
C SER A 271 6.83 -9.81 3.78
N LEU A 272 6.22 -8.65 3.98
CA LEU A 272 4.96 -8.23 3.40
C LEU A 272 5.29 -7.04 2.48
N PRO A 273 5.22 -7.20 1.15
CA PRO A 273 5.52 -6.09 0.25
C PRO A 273 4.39 -5.06 0.27
N GLU A 274 4.75 -3.82 -0.05
CA GLU A 274 3.80 -2.69 -0.19
C GLU A 274 2.72 -2.97 -1.25
N GLU A 275 3.09 -3.66 -2.34
CA GLU A 275 2.18 -4.05 -3.43
C GLU A 275 2.04 -5.59 -3.51
N PRO A 276 1.14 -6.23 -2.73
CA PRO A 276 1.01 -7.69 -2.71
C PRO A 276 0.69 -8.31 -4.07
N LEU A 277 -0.17 -7.68 -4.87
CA LEU A 277 -0.55 -8.17 -6.20
C LEU A 277 0.60 -8.13 -7.21
N ARG A 278 1.64 -7.34 -6.93
CA ARG A 278 2.83 -7.22 -7.77
C ARG A 278 3.95 -8.15 -7.30
N ASN A 279 4.15 -8.23 -5.98
CA ASN A 279 5.36 -8.79 -5.39
C ASN A 279 5.13 -10.00 -4.45
N ALA A 280 3.88 -10.39 -4.19
CA ALA A 280 3.55 -11.52 -3.31
C ALA A 280 2.61 -12.56 -3.93
N CYS A 281 1.76 -12.15 -4.88
CA CYS A 281 0.77 -13.02 -5.50
C CYS A 281 0.90 -12.99 -7.02
N VAL A 282 0.45 -14.07 -7.67
CA VAL A 282 0.27 -14.18 -9.11
C VAL A 282 -1.23 -14.30 -9.37
N GLY A 283 -1.80 -13.32 -10.08
CA GLY A 283 -3.26 -13.20 -10.24
C GLY A 283 -3.92 -14.37 -10.95
N ASP A 284 -3.20 -15.03 -11.86
CA ASP A 284 -3.70 -16.19 -12.62
C ASP A 284 -3.62 -17.51 -11.84
N LEU A 285 -2.97 -17.52 -10.67
CA LEU A 285 -2.86 -18.71 -9.82
C LEU A 285 -4.03 -18.78 -8.83
N SER A 286 -4.43 -20.01 -8.52
CA SER A 286 -5.41 -20.28 -7.46
C SER A 286 -4.92 -19.78 -6.09
N VAL A 287 -5.84 -19.67 -5.13
CA VAL A 287 -5.50 -19.32 -3.75
C VAL A 287 -4.53 -20.35 -3.15
N ALA A 288 -4.74 -21.63 -3.41
CA ALA A 288 -3.87 -22.70 -2.93
C ALA A 288 -2.45 -22.62 -3.50
N GLU A 289 -2.31 -22.28 -4.78
CA GLU A 289 -1.01 -22.11 -5.42
C GLU A 289 -0.28 -20.89 -4.88
N ASN A 290 -0.95 -19.74 -4.79
CA ASN A 290 -0.38 -18.52 -4.19
C ASN A 290 0.11 -18.77 -2.75
N MET A 291 -0.67 -19.50 -1.95
CA MET A 291 -0.29 -19.88 -0.58
C MET A 291 0.89 -20.85 -0.52
N ALA A 292 1.20 -21.58 -1.59
CA ALA A 292 2.30 -22.53 -1.67
C ALA A 292 3.60 -21.91 -2.21
N LEU A 293 3.56 -20.78 -2.94
CA LEU A 293 4.71 -20.22 -3.66
C LEU A 293 6.01 -20.08 -2.84
N ARG A 294 5.92 -19.90 -1.52
CA ARG A 294 7.11 -19.73 -0.67
C ARG A 294 7.80 -21.06 -0.33
N ASP A 295 7.06 -22.14 -0.21
CA ASP A 295 7.51 -23.44 0.32
C ASP A 295 7.06 -24.64 -0.51
N PHE A 296 6.62 -24.42 -1.75
CA PHE A 296 6.03 -25.43 -2.65
C PHE A 296 6.89 -26.69 -2.85
N ASP A 297 8.22 -26.54 -2.80
CA ASP A 297 9.21 -27.60 -2.99
C ASP A 297 9.67 -28.27 -1.68
N GLN A 298 9.07 -27.91 -0.54
CA GLN A 298 9.39 -28.46 0.77
C GLN A 298 8.31 -29.44 1.25
N PRO A 299 8.67 -30.48 2.03
CA PRO A 299 7.68 -31.25 2.77
C PRO A 299 6.85 -30.36 3.72
N PRO A 300 5.53 -30.58 3.85
CA PRO A 300 4.75 -31.68 3.29
C PRO A 300 4.20 -31.42 1.86
N LEU A 301 4.47 -30.26 1.26
CA LEU A 301 3.91 -29.81 -0.03
C LEU A 301 4.57 -30.48 -1.24
N ALA A 302 5.82 -30.90 -1.10
CA ALA A 302 6.50 -31.79 -2.02
C ALA A 302 6.94 -33.07 -1.29
N SER A 303 7.16 -34.14 -2.04
CA SER A 303 7.81 -35.33 -1.48
C SER A 303 9.26 -35.01 -1.07
N ALA A 304 9.75 -35.62 0.01
CA ALA A 304 11.14 -35.48 0.41
C ALA A 304 12.09 -36.05 -0.67
N GLY A 305 13.17 -35.33 -0.98
CA GLY A 305 14.21 -35.76 -1.92
C GLY A 305 14.46 -34.78 -3.08
N PHE A 306 15.57 -34.96 -3.78
CA PHE A 306 15.94 -34.16 -4.95
C PHE A 306 14.95 -34.44 -6.10
N GLY A 307 14.24 -33.41 -6.58
CA GLY A 307 13.21 -33.54 -7.61
C GLY A 307 11.83 -34.00 -7.09
N GLY A 308 11.53 -33.72 -5.82
CA GLY A 308 10.27 -34.14 -5.19
C GLY A 308 9.01 -33.73 -5.97
N LEU A 309 8.08 -34.67 -6.11
CA LEU A 309 6.80 -34.45 -6.78
C LEU A 309 5.93 -33.49 -5.95
N LEU A 310 5.36 -32.49 -6.62
CA LEU A 310 4.44 -31.54 -5.99
C LEU A 310 3.14 -32.23 -5.60
N ARG A 311 2.68 -32.00 -4.37
CA ARG A 311 1.50 -32.63 -3.79
C ARG A 311 0.35 -31.63 -3.74
N PHE A 312 -0.19 -31.26 -4.91
CA PHE A 312 -1.33 -30.34 -5.03
C PHE A 312 -2.52 -30.63 -4.10
N PRO A 313 -2.89 -31.90 -3.81
CA PRO A 313 -3.94 -32.17 -2.82
C PRO A 313 -3.63 -31.63 -1.41
N VAL A 314 -2.36 -31.67 -1.00
CA VAL A 314 -1.90 -31.11 0.29
C VAL A 314 -1.97 -29.59 0.26
N TRP A 315 -1.65 -28.96 -0.87
CA TRP A 315 -1.75 -27.51 -1.03
C TRP A 315 -3.19 -27.04 -0.83
N ARG A 316 -4.16 -27.73 -1.46
CA ARG A 316 -5.59 -27.45 -1.31
C ARG A 316 -6.08 -27.68 0.12
N SER A 317 -5.65 -28.76 0.78
CA SER A 317 -6.00 -29.01 2.19
C SER A 317 -5.54 -27.87 3.09
N ARG A 318 -4.27 -27.49 2.98
CA ARG A 318 -3.69 -26.37 3.74
C ARG A 318 -4.40 -25.06 3.46
N ALA A 319 -4.73 -24.80 2.19
CA ALA A 319 -5.45 -23.60 1.82
C ALA A 319 -6.84 -23.54 2.46
N ARG A 320 -7.60 -24.64 2.48
CA ARG A 320 -8.89 -24.70 3.19
C ARG A 320 -8.74 -24.46 4.69
N GLU A 321 -7.72 -25.06 5.30
CA GLU A 321 -7.40 -24.84 6.72
C GLU A 321 -7.11 -23.37 7.02
N TRP A 322 -6.28 -22.72 6.21
CA TRP A 322 -5.96 -21.30 6.38
C TRP A 322 -7.13 -20.37 6.04
N ILE A 323 -7.94 -20.68 5.04
CA ILE A 323 -9.17 -19.94 4.74
C ILE A 323 -10.09 -19.95 5.96
N ALA A 324 -10.24 -21.11 6.61
CA ALA A 324 -11.06 -21.24 7.81
C ALA A 324 -10.42 -20.57 9.04
N GLU A 325 -9.13 -20.80 9.30
CA GLU A 325 -8.41 -20.29 10.47
C GLU A 325 -8.31 -18.75 10.45
N TYR A 326 -7.98 -18.18 9.30
CA TYR A 326 -7.74 -16.73 9.15
C TYR A 326 -8.93 -15.98 8.54
N GLY A 327 -10.04 -16.66 8.21
CA GLY A 327 -11.25 -16.04 7.68
C GLY A 327 -11.09 -15.38 6.31
N VAL A 328 -10.18 -15.91 5.46
CA VAL A 328 -9.86 -15.34 4.14
C VAL A 328 -11.11 -15.32 3.25
N LYS A 329 -11.45 -14.16 2.71
CA LYS A 329 -12.58 -14.01 1.79
C LYS A 329 -12.18 -14.43 0.38
N THR A 330 -12.69 -15.56 -0.08
CA THR A 330 -12.46 -16.12 -1.42
C THR A 330 -13.68 -16.95 -1.86
N GLN A 331 -13.80 -17.24 -3.16
CA GLN A 331 -14.79 -18.18 -3.70
C GLN A 331 -14.40 -19.65 -3.42
N GLY A 332 -13.14 -19.91 -3.10
CA GLY A 332 -12.61 -21.23 -2.78
C GLY A 332 -11.08 -21.26 -2.78
N GLU A 333 -10.50 -22.43 -2.60
CA GLU A 333 -9.05 -22.63 -2.70
C GLU A 333 -8.52 -22.77 -4.14
N GLY A 334 -9.42 -23.04 -5.09
CA GLY A 334 -9.12 -23.40 -6.48
C GLY A 334 -9.14 -22.23 -7.45
#